data_AF-A0A969PJT0-F1
#
_entry.id   AF-A0A969PJT0-F1
#
_cell.length_a   1.000
_cell.length_b   1.000
_cell.length_c   1.000
_cell.angle_alpha   90.00
_cell.angle_beta   90.00
_cell.angle_gamma   90.00
#
_symmetry.space_group_name_H-M   'P 1'
#
loop_
_entity.id
_entity.type
_entity.pdbx_description
1 polymer ?
#
loop_
_entity_poly.entity_id
_entity_poly.type
_entity_poly.pdbx_seq_one_letter_code
_entity_poly.pdbx_strand_id
1 'polypeptide(L)'
;MLSLNKGVIILLLSIFIFLLGALMSISPAHAITINFQWTGTTGYLAKGSFSYDETISPKIISEKGIGTTNVLQSLSVSFYTPSGELINHYEDIVNGVAKGNYFEFNFDTETQQIFGFIDIGGEVSGETYLKGIVNDNLSLFSIDRSGLEKILDDNFGSFAVASLSSNA
;
A
#
# COMPACT_ATOMS: atom_id res chain seq x y z
N MET A 1 27.53 39.26 -36.78
CA MET A 1 26.28 38.46 -36.71
C MET A 1 26.53 37.16 -37.46
N LEU A 2 26.69 36.04 -36.74
CA LEU A 2 26.82 34.72 -37.38
C LEU A 2 25.41 34.31 -37.85
N SER A 3 25.17 34.21 -39.17
CA SER A 3 23.95 33.59 -39.68
C SER A 3 24.13 32.08 -39.64
N LEU A 4 23.37 31.42 -38.76
CA LEU A 4 23.38 29.97 -38.71
C LEU A 4 22.75 29.42 -40.00
N ASN A 5 23.47 28.53 -40.70
CA ASN A 5 22.97 27.86 -41.89
C ASN A 5 21.70 27.06 -41.54
N LYS A 6 20.65 27.17 -42.36
CA LYS A 6 19.40 26.39 -42.20
C LYS A 6 19.66 24.89 -41.99
N GLY A 7 20.69 24.33 -42.64
CA GLY A 7 21.09 22.93 -42.44
C GLY A 7 21.61 22.63 -41.02
N VAL A 8 22.33 23.57 -40.40
CA VAL A 8 22.84 23.46 -39.02
C VAL A 8 21.70 23.62 -38.01
N ILE A 9 20.73 24.51 -38.29
CA ILE A 9 19.52 24.67 -37.45
C ILE A 9 18.69 23.39 -37.47
N ILE A 10 18.49 22.78 -38.64
CA ILE A 10 17.72 21.53 -38.78
C ILE A 10 18.43 20.39 -38.04
N LEU A 11 19.75 20.25 -38.19
CA LEU A 11 20.52 19.21 -37.50
C LEU A 11 20.43 19.34 -35.96
N LEU A 12 20.54 20.56 -35.42
CA LEU A 12 20.44 20.81 -33.98
C LEU A 12 19.04 20.49 -33.43
N LEU A 13 17.98 20.81 -34.18
CA LEU A 13 16.62 20.46 -33.81
C LEU A 13 16.40 18.94 -33.80
N SER A 14 16.96 18.20 -34.76
CA SER A 14 16.86 16.74 -34.81
C SER A 14 17.52 16.06 -33.61
N ILE A 15 18.71 16.53 -33.19
CA ILE A 15 19.43 16.02 -32.02
C ILE A 15 18.65 16.29 -30.73
N PHE A 16 18.05 17.47 -30.61
CA PHE A 16 17.24 17.83 -29.44
C PHE A 16 16.00 16.93 -29.29
N ILE A 17 15.31 16.63 -30.40
CA ILE A 17 14.14 15.71 -30.41
C ILE A 17 14.56 14.28 -30.08
N PHE A 18 15.71 13.82 -30.57
CA PHE A 18 16.23 12.48 -30.27
C PHE A 18 16.64 12.34 -28.79
N LEU A 19 17.23 13.38 -28.20
CA LEU A 19 17.62 13.41 -26.80
C LEU A 19 16.39 13.45 -25.86
N LEU A 20 15.33 14.17 -26.26
CA LEU A 20 14.04 14.17 -25.55
C LEU A 20 13.34 12.81 -25.60
N GLY A 21 13.44 12.08 -26.71
CA GLY A 21 12.84 10.74 -26.86
C GLY A 21 13.56 9.65 -26.04
N ALA A 22 14.88 9.77 -25.86
CA ALA A 22 15.68 8.79 -25.11
C ALA A 22 15.47 8.84 -23.59
N LEU A 23 14.91 9.93 -23.06
CA LEU A 23 14.65 10.11 -21.62
C LEU A 23 13.30 9.52 -21.15
N MET A 24 12.49 8.96 -22.05
CA MET A 24 11.18 8.39 -21.71
C MET A 24 11.14 6.87 -21.84
N SER A 25 12.21 6.20 -21.39
CA SER A 25 12.10 4.79 -21.01
C SER A 25 11.39 4.72 -19.66
N ILE A 26 10.07 4.84 -19.68
CA ILE A 26 9.23 4.48 -18.54
C ILE A 26 9.26 2.95 -18.53
N SER A 27 10.15 2.36 -17.73
CA SER A 27 10.08 0.92 -17.48
C SER A 27 8.64 0.61 -17.04
N PRO A 28 7.99 -0.44 -17.58
CA PRO A 28 6.71 -0.87 -17.06
C PRO A 28 6.88 -1.06 -15.55
N ALA A 29 6.01 -0.43 -14.77
CA ALA A 29 6.02 -0.62 -13.32
C ALA A 29 5.68 -2.10 -13.09
N HIS A 30 6.68 -2.91 -12.74
CA HIS A 30 6.52 -4.29 -12.31
C HIS A 30 5.93 -4.36 -10.90
N ALA A 31 4.99 -3.47 -10.61
CA ALA A 31 4.26 -3.43 -9.37
C ALA A 31 3.02 -4.32 -9.48
N ILE A 32 2.92 -5.33 -8.62
CA ILE A 32 1.68 -6.07 -8.43
C ILE A 32 0.83 -5.30 -7.42
N THR A 33 -0.46 -5.17 -7.69
CA THR A 33 -1.43 -4.62 -6.74
C THR A 33 -2.34 -5.72 -6.22
N ILE A 34 -2.44 -5.82 -4.90
CA ILE A 34 -3.29 -6.79 -4.21
C ILE A 34 -4.33 -6.04 -3.40
N ASN A 35 -5.60 -6.39 -3.59
CA ASN A 35 -6.68 -5.92 -2.73
C ASN A 35 -6.96 -6.96 -1.65
N PHE A 36 -7.31 -6.48 -0.47
CA PHE A 36 -7.72 -7.33 0.63
C PHE A 36 -8.95 -6.76 1.33
N GLN A 37 -9.74 -7.66 1.92
CA GLN A 37 -10.86 -7.30 2.77
C GLN A 37 -10.86 -8.17 4.02
N TRP A 38 -11.11 -7.53 5.15
CA TRP A 38 -11.49 -8.18 6.39
C TRP A 38 -12.92 -7.78 6.77
N THR A 39 -13.68 -8.72 7.33
CA THR A 39 -15.05 -8.53 7.81
C THR A 39 -15.16 -9.03 9.25
N GLY A 40 -15.39 -8.12 10.19
CA GLY A 40 -15.61 -8.45 11.59
C GLY A 40 -16.93 -9.17 11.85
N THR A 41 -17.07 -9.77 13.03
CA THR A 41 -18.26 -10.54 13.44
C THR A 41 -19.54 -9.72 13.40
N THR A 42 -19.47 -8.44 13.73
CA THR A 42 -20.63 -7.53 13.73
C THR A 42 -20.82 -6.77 12.41
N GLY A 43 -19.98 -7.04 11.41
CA GLY A 43 -20.11 -6.52 10.04
C GLY A 43 -19.27 -5.29 9.74
N TYR A 44 -18.39 -4.85 10.64
CA TYR A 44 -17.39 -3.83 10.29
C TYR A 44 -16.46 -4.37 9.20
N LEU A 45 -15.99 -3.49 8.32
CA LEU A 45 -15.12 -3.86 7.21
C LEU A 45 -13.81 -3.09 7.25
N ALA A 46 -12.71 -3.78 6.95
CA ALA A 46 -11.47 -3.16 6.51
C ALA A 46 -11.26 -3.53 5.05
N LYS A 47 -11.11 -2.55 4.16
CA LYS A 47 -10.78 -2.76 2.75
C LYS A 47 -9.47 -2.06 2.47
N GLY A 48 -8.50 -2.79 1.96
CA GLY A 48 -7.20 -2.21 1.65
C GLY A 48 -6.65 -2.67 0.32
N SER A 49 -5.57 -2.00 -0.07
CA SER A 49 -4.80 -2.29 -1.26
C SER A 49 -3.34 -2.02 -0.96
N PHE A 50 -2.48 -2.93 -1.38
CA PHE A 50 -1.03 -2.73 -1.32
C PHE A 50 -0.40 -3.10 -2.65
N SER A 51 0.79 -2.56 -2.90
CA SER A 51 1.57 -2.92 -4.07
C SER A 51 3.03 -3.19 -3.71
N TYR A 52 3.68 -4.05 -4.48
CA TYR A 52 5.09 -4.40 -4.31
C TYR A 52 5.76 -4.63 -5.66
N ASP A 53 7.07 -4.43 -5.72
CA ASP A 53 7.87 -4.73 -6.92
C ASP A 53 8.10 -6.24 -7.06
N GLU A 54 7.45 -6.86 -8.04
CA GLU A 54 7.53 -8.30 -8.29
C GLU A 54 8.96 -8.76 -8.64
N THR A 55 9.77 -7.90 -9.25
CA THR A 55 11.09 -8.30 -9.79
C THR A 55 12.12 -8.56 -8.70
N ILE A 56 11.93 -7.95 -7.53
CA ILE A 56 12.83 -8.04 -6.38
C ILE A 56 12.16 -8.66 -5.15
N SER A 57 10.86 -8.99 -5.23
CA SER A 57 10.10 -9.46 -4.08
C SER A 57 10.54 -10.85 -3.61
N PRO A 58 10.84 -11.02 -2.30
CA PRO A 58 11.04 -12.33 -1.72
C PRO A 58 9.72 -13.11 -1.63
N LYS A 59 9.82 -14.40 -1.25
CA LYS A 59 8.64 -15.22 -0.92
C LYS A 59 7.80 -14.62 0.21
N ILE A 60 8.46 -14.05 1.21
CA ILE A 60 7.82 -13.45 2.38
C ILE A 60 8.19 -11.98 2.43
N ILE A 61 7.17 -11.12 2.35
CA ILE A 61 7.28 -9.69 2.61
C ILE A 61 6.90 -9.46 4.07
N SER A 62 7.82 -8.91 4.85
CA SER A 62 7.61 -8.54 6.25
C SER A 62 8.14 -7.13 6.45
N GLU A 63 7.25 -6.20 6.79
CA GLU A 63 7.58 -4.80 7.00
C GLU A 63 7.11 -4.38 8.40
N LYS A 64 7.91 -3.58 9.10
CA LYS A 64 7.62 -3.16 10.47
C LYS A 64 8.19 -1.80 10.80
N GLY A 65 7.38 -0.99 11.48
CA GLY A 65 7.72 0.34 11.96
C GLY A 65 7.82 1.36 10.84
N ILE A 66 8.22 2.57 11.24
CA ILE A 66 8.34 3.71 10.35
C ILE A 66 9.63 3.66 9.52
N GLY A 67 9.55 4.05 8.25
CA GLY A 67 10.73 4.19 7.39
C GLY A 67 10.59 3.52 6.04
N THR A 68 11.71 3.44 5.32
CA THR A 68 11.75 2.83 3.99
C THR A 68 11.47 1.33 4.08
N THR A 69 10.53 0.87 3.25
CA THR A 69 10.19 -0.54 3.08
C THR A 69 11.22 -1.25 2.20
N ASN A 70 11.29 -2.57 2.28
CA ASN A 70 12.17 -3.35 1.43
C ASN A 70 11.63 -3.47 0.00
N VAL A 71 10.33 -3.75 -0.12
CA VAL A 71 9.72 -4.04 -1.44
C VAL A 71 8.31 -3.47 -1.63
N LEU A 72 7.57 -3.18 -0.55
CA LEU A 72 6.24 -2.57 -0.65
C LEU A 72 6.35 -1.14 -1.20
N GLN A 73 5.56 -0.79 -2.22
CA GLN A 73 5.52 0.56 -2.80
C GLN A 73 4.39 1.41 -2.22
N SER A 74 3.27 0.77 -1.91
CA SER A 74 2.12 1.41 -1.28
C SER A 74 1.35 0.43 -0.41
N LEU A 75 0.67 0.96 0.60
CA LEU A 75 -0.34 0.25 1.38
C LEU A 75 -1.33 1.28 1.88
N SER A 76 -2.60 1.02 1.66
CA SER A 76 -3.69 1.83 2.19
C SER A 76 -4.83 0.96 2.69
N VAL A 77 -5.54 1.44 3.71
CA VAL A 77 -6.69 0.76 4.30
C VAL A 77 -7.79 1.75 4.63
N SER A 78 -9.04 1.35 4.36
CA SER A 78 -10.24 2.08 4.72
C SER A 78 -11.10 1.22 5.63
N PHE A 79 -11.65 1.83 6.68
CA PHE A 79 -12.55 1.17 7.62
C PHE A 79 -13.98 1.64 7.44
N TYR A 80 -14.95 0.73 7.55
CA TYR A 80 -16.36 1.01 7.35
C TYR A 80 -17.21 0.44 8.48
N THR A 81 -18.30 1.14 8.80
CA THR A 81 -19.35 0.65 9.70
C THR A 81 -20.14 -0.48 9.04
N PRO A 82 -20.95 -1.24 9.81
CA PRO A 82 -21.83 -2.27 9.25
C PRO A 82 -22.88 -1.75 8.26
N SER A 83 -23.26 -0.47 8.35
CA SER A 83 -24.15 0.19 7.38
C SER A 83 -23.43 0.60 6.08
N GLY A 84 -22.11 0.44 6.01
CA GLY A 84 -21.28 0.79 4.86
C GLY A 84 -20.76 2.23 4.87
N GLU A 85 -20.92 2.96 5.97
CA GLU A 85 -20.38 4.32 6.10
C GLU A 85 -18.87 4.28 6.33
N LEU A 86 -18.12 5.14 5.64
CA LEU A 86 -16.68 5.28 5.84
C LEU A 86 -16.39 5.85 7.24
N ILE A 87 -15.55 5.16 8.00
CA ILE A 87 -15.02 5.63 9.28
C ILE A 87 -13.78 6.50 9.02
N ASN A 88 -12.77 5.94 8.36
CA ASN A 88 -11.53 6.62 7.99
C ASN A 88 -10.77 5.87 6.88
N HIS A 89 -9.79 6.56 6.29
CA HIS A 89 -8.85 6.03 5.31
C HIS A 89 -7.42 6.39 5.71
N TYR A 90 -6.50 5.44 5.56
CA TYR A 90 -5.10 5.56 5.93
C TYR A 90 -4.21 5.14 4.77
N GLU A 91 -3.16 5.91 4.54
CA GLU A 91 -2.06 5.58 3.64
C GLU A 91 -0.85 5.17 4.48
N ASP A 92 -0.83 3.91 4.92
CA ASP A 92 0.21 3.37 5.79
C ASP A 92 1.59 3.39 5.13
N ILE A 93 1.66 3.13 3.82
CA ILE A 93 2.88 3.23 3.01
C ILE A 93 2.64 4.10 1.77
N VAL A 94 3.52 5.07 1.55
CA VAL A 94 3.53 5.92 0.34
C VAL A 94 4.93 5.97 -0.25
N ASN A 95 5.05 5.65 -1.54
CA ASN A 95 6.32 5.64 -2.28
C ASN A 95 7.42 4.84 -1.56
N GLY A 96 7.06 3.67 -1.04
CA GLY A 96 7.96 2.79 -0.30
C GLY A 96 8.41 3.31 1.07
N VAL A 97 7.62 4.20 1.69
CA VAL A 97 7.89 4.69 3.05
C VAL A 97 6.68 4.46 3.94
N ALA A 98 6.84 3.61 4.95
CA ALA A 98 5.87 3.39 6.02
C ALA A 98 5.82 4.61 6.95
N LYS A 99 4.60 5.03 7.32
CA LYS A 99 4.35 6.24 8.13
C LYS A 99 4.10 5.96 9.61
N GLY A 100 3.66 4.75 9.96
CA GLY A 100 3.31 4.36 11.32
C GLY A 100 4.49 3.82 12.14
N ASN A 101 4.59 4.19 13.41
CA ASN A 101 5.59 3.68 14.35
C ASN A 101 5.33 2.22 14.75
N TYR A 102 4.06 1.82 14.80
CA TYR A 102 3.60 0.48 15.19
C TYR A 102 3.22 -0.38 13.99
N PHE A 103 3.21 0.20 12.78
CA PHE A 103 2.95 -0.49 11.54
C PHE A 103 3.61 -1.87 11.49
N GLU A 104 2.83 -2.91 11.20
CA GLU A 104 3.34 -4.25 10.94
C GLU A 104 2.49 -4.92 9.87
N PHE A 105 3.14 -5.47 8.85
CA PHE A 105 2.47 -6.13 7.74
C PHE A 105 3.29 -7.30 7.21
N ASN A 106 2.61 -8.41 6.95
CA ASN A 106 3.23 -9.65 6.51
C ASN A 106 2.40 -10.27 5.37
N PHE A 107 3.06 -10.63 4.28
CA PHE A 107 2.43 -11.22 3.09
C PHE A 107 3.30 -12.31 2.46
N ASP A 108 2.70 -13.45 2.14
CA ASP A 108 3.33 -14.54 1.40
C ASP A 108 2.96 -14.41 -0.08
N THR A 109 3.96 -14.17 -0.93
CA THR A 109 3.77 -13.95 -2.37
C THR A 109 3.44 -15.23 -3.14
N GLU A 110 3.75 -16.41 -2.59
CA GLU A 110 3.45 -17.71 -3.20
C GLU A 110 1.99 -18.11 -2.94
N THR A 111 1.52 -17.97 -1.69
CA THR A 111 0.15 -18.31 -1.31
C THR A 111 -0.84 -17.15 -1.50
N GLN A 112 -0.33 -15.95 -1.71
CA GLN A 112 -1.09 -14.69 -1.75
C GLN A 112 -1.92 -14.47 -0.49
N GLN A 113 -1.34 -14.74 0.67
CA GLN A 113 -2.02 -14.58 1.96
C GLN A 113 -1.31 -13.56 2.82
N ILE A 114 -2.11 -12.67 3.43
CA ILE A 114 -1.67 -11.92 4.61
C ILE A 114 -1.64 -12.90 5.78
N PHE A 115 -0.63 -12.85 6.63
CA PHE A 115 -0.46 -13.80 7.72
C PHE A 115 0.19 -13.16 8.95
N GLY A 116 0.30 -13.90 10.06
CA GLY A 116 1.04 -13.45 11.23
C GLY A 116 0.40 -12.24 11.93
N PHE A 117 1.20 -11.52 12.71
CA PHE A 117 0.74 -10.29 13.35
C PHE A 117 0.65 -9.16 12.32
N ILE A 118 -0.40 -8.36 12.39
CA ILE A 118 -0.53 -7.11 11.62
C ILE A 118 -0.95 -5.96 12.54
N ASP A 119 -0.58 -4.75 12.13
CA ASP A 119 -1.04 -3.48 12.70
C ASP A 119 -1.07 -2.45 11.57
N ILE A 120 -2.27 -2.10 11.09
CA ILE A 120 -2.49 -1.21 9.95
C ILE A 120 -3.62 -0.21 10.24
N GLY A 121 -3.46 1.04 9.79
CA GLY A 121 -4.40 2.13 10.07
C GLY A 121 -3.78 3.23 10.95
N GLY A 122 -4.62 3.89 11.75
CA GLY A 122 -4.17 4.99 12.59
C GLY A 122 -3.49 4.58 13.90
N GLU A 123 -2.76 5.52 14.50
CA GLU A 123 -1.94 5.31 15.71
C GLU A 123 -2.22 6.33 16.82
N VAL A 124 -3.06 7.34 16.58
CA VAL A 124 -3.32 8.40 17.54
C VAL A 124 -4.77 8.47 18.02
N SER A 125 -4.97 9.19 19.12
CA SER A 125 -6.31 9.42 19.70
C SER A 125 -7.32 9.91 18.66
N GLY A 126 -8.46 9.22 18.58
CA GLY A 126 -9.53 9.48 17.62
C GLY A 126 -9.46 8.64 16.35
N GLU A 127 -8.42 7.83 16.18
CA GLU A 127 -8.23 7.00 14.99
C GLU A 127 -8.70 5.55 15.18
N THR A 128 -8.69 4.81 14.07
CA THR A 128 -9.12 3.41 13.98
C THR A 128 -8.04 2.61 13.27
N TYR A 129 -7.79 1.39 13.72
CA TYR A 129 -6.78 0.52 13.14
C TYR A 129 -7.13 -0.95 13.38
N LEU A 130 -6.56 -1.83 12.56
CA LEU A 130 -6.76 -3.27 12.61
C LEU A 130 -5.47 -3.92 13.11
N LYS A 131 -5.56 -4.64 14.22
CA LYS A 131 -4.39 -5.21 14.92
C LYS A 131 -4.65 -6.61 15.43
N GLY A 132 -3.64 -7.47 15.37
CA GLY A 132 -3.69 -8.82 15.93
C GLY A 132 -3.10 -9.88 15.00
N ILE A 133 -3.32 -11.15 15.32
CA ILE A 133 -2.79 -12.27 14.53
C ILE A 133 -3.86 -12.75 13.54
N VAL A 134 -3.53 -12.72 12.25
CA VAL A 134 -4.37 -13.23 11.16
C VAL A 134 -4.65 -14.72 11.37
N ASN A 135 -5.90 -15.14 11.17
CA ASN A 135 -6.41 -16.49 11.45
C ASN A 135 -6.44 -16.92 12.93
N ASP A 136 -6.25 -16.00 13.88
CA ASP A 136 -6.31 -16.29 15.32
C ASP A 136 -7.15 -15.23 16.07
N ASN A 137 -6.61 -14.03 16.27
CA ASN A 137 -7.24 -12.97 17.05
C ASN A 137 -7.04 -11.59 16.40
N LEU A 138 -7.84 -11.29 15.38
CA LEU A 138 -7.76 -10.01 14.68
C LEU A 138 -8.94 -9.12 15.08
N SER A 139 -8.64 -7.88 15.47
CA SER A 139 -9.64 -6.95 16.00
C SER A 139 -9.48 -5.55 15.42
N LEU A 140 -10.62 -4.92 15.17
CA LEU A 140 -10.71 -3.51 14.82
C LEU A 140 -10.83 -2.69 16.10
N PHE A 141 -9.92 -1.74 16.28
CA PHE A 141 -9.88 -0.88 17.45
C PHE A 141 -10.21 0.56 17.08
N SER A 142 -10.77 1.31 18.03
CA SER A 142 -10.69 2.77 18.04
C SER A 142 -9.91 3.25 19.26
N ILE A 143 -9.21 4.36 19.09
CA ILE A 143 -8.52 5.05 20.20
C ILE A 143 -9.41 6.20 20.65
N ASP A 144 -9.84 6.17 21.91
CA ASP A 144 -10.65 7.27 22.44
C ASP A 144 -9.81 8.54 22.71
N ARG A 145 -10.48 9.62 23.13
CA ARG A 145 -9.82 10.91 23.42
C ARG A 145 -8.84 10.86 24.60
N SER A 146 -8.89 9.81 25.40
CA SER A 146 -7.95 9.57 26.51
C SER A 146 -6.74 8.74 26.10
N GLY A 147 -6.71 8.25 24.85
CA GLY A 147 -5.66 7.37 24.33
C GLY A 147 -5.88 5.88 24.65
N LEU A 148 -7.07 5.51 25.14
CA LEU A 148 -7.39 4.12 25.45
C LEU A 148 -8.01 3.41 24.24
N GLU A 149 -7.57 2.17 24.03
CA GLU A 149 -8.08 1.31 22.96
C GLU A 149 -9.44 0.74 23.34
N LYS A 150 -10.37 0.75 22.39
CA LYS A 150 -11.66 0.07 22.46
C LYS A 150 -11.84 -0.82 21.26
N ILE A 151 -12.18 -2.09 21.49
CA ILE A 151 -12.56 -3.02 20.42
C ILE A 151 -13.91 -2.58 19.85
N LEU A 152 -13.95 -2.37 18.54
CA LEU A 152 -15.17 -2.13 17.77
C LEU A 152 -15.77 -3.43 17.26
N ASP A 153 -14.92 -4.32 16.76
CA ASP A 153 -15.30 -5.62 16.21
C ASP A 153 -14.08 -6.55 16.23
N ASP A 154 -14.33 -7.85 16.19
CA ASP A 154 -13.30 -8.88 16.14
C ASP A 154 -13.79 -10.08 15.33
N ASN A 155 -12.86 -10.93 14.91
CA ASN A 155 -13.16 -12.27 14.43
C ASN A 155 -11.88 -13.13 14.51
N PHE A 156 -12.00 -14.40 14.10
CA PHE A 156 -10.86 -15.28 13.91
C PHE A 156 -9.99 -14.92 12.69
N GLY A 157 -10.16 -13.76 12.07
CA GLY A 157 -9.10 -13.05 11.37
C GLY A 157 -8.75 -13.44 9.93
N SER A 158 -9.64 -14.00 9.12
CA SER A 158 -9.30 -14.28 7.71
C SER A 158 -9.47 -13.04 6.81
N PHE A 159 -8.49 -12.78 5.94
CA PHE A 159 -8.65 -11.84 4.83
C PHE A 159 -9.14 -12.55 3.56
N ALA A 160 -10.08 -11.95 2.86
CA ALA A 160 -10.31 -12.24 1.44
C ALA A 160 -9.30 -11.43 0.62
N VAL A 161 -8.46 -12.11 -0.17
CA VAL A 161 -7.42 -11.49 -0.99
C VAL A 161 -7.74 -11.66 -2.46
N ALA A 162 -7.58 -10.61 -3.25
CA ALA A 162 -7.76 -10.61 -4.70
C ALA A 162 -6.62 -9.85 -5.38
N SER A 163 -5.84 -10.56 -6.20
CA SER A 163 -4.78 -9.96 -7.00
C SER A 163 -5.33 -9.24 -8.24
N LEU A 164 -4.85 -8.03 -8.48
CA LEU A 164 -4.97 -7.36 -9.77
C LEU A 164 -3.60 -7.40 -10.43
N SER A 165 -3.41 -8.26 -11.44
CA SER A 165 -2.22 -8.19 -12.28
C SER A 165 -2.24 -6.86 -13.03
N SER A 166 -1.12 -6.12 -13.03
CA SER A 166 -0.97 -4.99 -13.95
C SER A 166 -1.01 -5.56 -15.38
N ASN A 167 -1.92 -5.07 -16.20
CA ASN A 167 -1.87 -5.36 -17.63
C ASN A 167 -0.60 -4.70 -18.16
N ALA A 168 0.37 -5.52 -18.55
CA ALA A 168 1.53 -5.11 -19.34
C ALA A 168 1.09 -4.53 -20.69
#